data_AF-A0A267G429-F1
#
_entry.id   AF-A0A267G429-F1
#
_cell.length_a   1.000
_cell.length_b   1.000
_cell.length_c   1.000
_cell.angle_alpha   90.00
_cell.angle_beta   90.00
_cell.angle_gamma   90.00
#
_symmetry.space_group_name_H-M   'P 1'
#
loop_
_entity.id
_entity.type
_entity.pdbx_description
1 polymer ?
#
loop_
_entity_poly.entity_id
_entity_poly.type
_entity_poly.pdbx_seq_one_letter_code
_entity_poly.pdbx_strand_id
1 'polypeptide(L)'
;MLQRAQGLRLRVYLLSAQTKSPVVSENEIGIGGTAAWKVNGLYPSTTLAIFFDIVHQHNTPLPQGGQGYIQFVTQYQHSSGERRIRVTTLARNWVDSSVPPSYLTAGFDQEASAVLMARLAMFRAERAEDGPDVLRWLDRQLIRLCQRFADYQKDDPQSVRFHEQFTLYPQFMFHLRRSQFLQVFNNTPDETAFYRHMLMKEDCTNSLIMIQPVLYSYSFNGPPEPVLLDSSSILPDRILLMDSFFHVVIYLGEQMAHWRDSGFHNQPEYQHFANLLRAPQEDAAQMLSTRFPLSRYIETQHDGSQARFLINKVNPSTTHNTTMWGGQQSGQEVLTDDVGLQVFMDHLKKLTVASST
;
A
#
# COMPACT_ATOMS: atom_id res chain seq x y z
N MET A 1 -33.08 -3.23 26.64
CA MET A 1 -32.85 -2.18 25.61
C MET A 1 -31.36 -1.79 25.44
N LEU A 2 -30.42 -2.55 26.00
CA LEU A 2 -28.97 -2.33 25.87
C LEU A 2 -28.28 -3.65 25.50
N GLN A 3 -28.57 -4.16 24.31
CA GLN A 3 -27.82 -5.25 23.70
C GLN A 3 -27.57 -4.91 22.22
N ARG A 4 -26.29 -4.79 21.90
CA ARG A 4 -25.71 -4.87 20.55
C ARG A 4 -25.92 -3.66 19.63
N ALA A 5 -25.32 -2.54 20.01
CA ALA A 5 -24.61 -1.71 19.04
C ALA A 5 -23.40 -2.49 18.50
N GLN A 6 -23.66 -3.52 17.68
CA GLN A 6 -22.61 -4.22 16.93
C GLN A 6 -22.14 -3.29 15.81
N GLY A 7 -21.09 -2.52 16.10
CA GLY A 7 -20.21 -1.87 15.14
C GLY A 7 -20.89 -0.94 14.14
N LEU A 8 -20.47 0.32 14.11
CA LEU A 8 -20.57 1.13 12.90
C LEU A 8 -19.78 0.40 11.80
N ARG A 9 -20.39 -0.58 11.14
CA ARG A 9 -19.84 -1.21 9.94
C ARG A 9 -19.85 -0.10 8.91
N LEU A 10 -18.68 0.34 8.47
CA LEU A 10 -18.44 1.30 7.38
C LEU A 10 -18.91 0.78 6.01
N ARG A 11 -20.07 0.11 5.96
CA ARG A 11 -20.76 -0.40 4.79
C ARG A 11 -21.69 0.64 4.14
N VAL A 12 -21.60 1.90 4.55
CA VAL A 12 -22.59 2.94 4.20
C VAL A 12 -22.57 3.30 2.70
N TYR A 13 -21.52 2.94 1.96
CA TYR A 13 -21.33 3.42 0.58
C TYR A 13 -21.80 2.46 -0.53
N LEU A 14 -21.79 1.14 -0.30
CA LEU A 14 -22.07 0.14 -1.34
C LEU A 14 -23.10 -0.87 -0.84
N LEU A 15 -24.22 -0.98 -1.55
CA LEU A 15 -25.31 -1.90 -1.23
C LEU A 15 -25.51 -2.88 -2.37
N SER A 16 -25.68 -4.16 -2.05
CA SER A 16 -26.07 -5.17 -3.05
C SER A 16 -27.49 -4.89 -3.53
N ALA A 17 -27.70 -4.88 -4.85
CA ALA A 17 -29.03 -4.86 -5.44
C ALA A 17 -29.69 -6.27 -5.46
N GLN A 18 -28.98 -7.29 -4.97
CA GLN A 18 -29.43 -8.70 -4.90
C GLN A 18 -29.95 -9.21 -6.26
N THR A 19 -29.35 -8.74 -7.34
CA THR A 19 -29.77 -9.09 -8.70
C THR A 19 -29.10 -10.40 -9.10
N LYS A 20 -29.90 -11.47 -9.18
CA LYS A 20 -29.45 -12.77 -9.68
C LYS A 20 -29.25 -12.69 -11.20
N SER A 21 -28.13 -13.21 -11.68
CA SER A 21 -27.76 -13.23 -13.08
C SER A 21 -26.80 -14.41 -13.33
N PRO A 22 -26.76 -15.00 -14.54
CA PRO A 22 -25.82 -16.08 -14.87
C PRO A 22 -24.34 -15.70 -14.72
N VAL A 23 -24.02 -14.41 -14.60
CA VAL A 23 -22.64 -13.91 -14.39
C VAL A 23 -22.24 -13.84 -12.92
N VAL A 24 -23.14 -14.17 -11.98
CA VAL A 24 -22.85 -14.14 -10.54
C VAL A 24 -22.18 -15.46 -10.14
N SER A 25 -20.96 -15.39 -9.61
CA SER A 25 -20.25 -16.57 -9.08
C SER A 25 -20.89 -17.07 -7.78
N GLU A 26 -20.82 -18.39 -7.57
CA GLU A 26 -21.16 -19.04 -6.30
C GLU A 26 -20.13 -18.74 -5.20
N ASN A 27 -18.89 -18.41 -5.57
CA ASN A 27 -17.81 -18.05 -4.66
C ASN A 27 -17.87 -16.56 -4.29
N GLU A 28 -18.58 -16.22 -3.22
CA GLU A 28 -18.74 -14.83 -2.81
C GLU A 28 -17.48 -14.22 -2.18
N ILE A 29 -17.02 -13.11 -2.76
CA ILE A 29 -15.99 -12.22 -2.19
C ILE A 29 -16.61 -10.84 -1.95
N GLY A 30 -16.38 -10.25 -0.78
CA GLY A 30 -16.88 -8.91 -0.50
C GLY A 30 -18.40 -8.85 -0.35
N ILE A 31 -19.01 -7.86 -1.01
CA ILE A 31 -20.47 -7.73 -1.15
C ILE A 31 -20.88 -8.49 -2.42
N GLY A 32 -20.87 -9.82 -2.33
CA GLY A 32 -21.17 -10.75 -3.43
C GLY A 32 -22.67 -11.01 -3.65
N GLY A 33 -22.96 -12.11 -4.35
CA GLY A 33 -24.33 -12.58 -4.60
C GLY A 33 -25.16 -11.69 -5.55
N THR A 34 -24.50 -10.81 -6.31
CA THR A 34 -25.16 -9.86 -7.21
C THR A 34 -24.22 -9.47 -8.36
N ALA A 35 -24.81 -9.07 -9.49
CA ALA A 35 -24.11 -8.39 -10.59
C ALA A 35 -24.37 -6.87 -10.62
N ALA A 36 -25.12 -6.37 -9.64
CA ALA A 36 -25.50 -4.96 -9.54
C ALA A 36 -25.39 -4.45 -8.10
N TRP A 37 -24.87 -3.23 -7.96
CA TRP A 37 -24.71 -2.54 -6.69
C TRP A 37 -25.24 -1.12 -6.76
N LYS A 38 -25.74 -0.62 -5.64
CA LYS A 38 -26.14 0.77 -5.46
C LYS A 38 -25.07 1.51 -4.66
N VAL A 39 -24.59 2.61 -5.23
CA VAL A 39 -23.68 3.56 -4.58
C VAL A 39 -24.45 4.86 -4.35
N ASN A 40 -24.66 5.23 -3.09
CA ASN A 40 -25.50 6.38 -2.75
C ASN A 40 -24.80 7.73 -2.95
N GLY A 41 -23.46 7.74 -2.90
CA GLY A 41 -22.64 8.90 -3.18
C GLY A 41 -21.33 8.44 -3.80
N LEU A 42 -20.99 9.02 -4.95
CA LEU A 42 -19.77 8.73 -5.68
C LEU A 42 -19.08 10.03 -6.07
N TYR A 43 -17.76 10.05 -5.92
CA TYR A 43 -16.88 11.11 -6.36
C TYR A 43 -16.05 10.63 -7.56
N PRO A 44 -15.44 11.53 -8.34
CA PRO A 44 -14.54 11.13 -9.42
C PRO A 44 -13.40 10.20 -8.97
N SER A 45 -12.96 10.30 -7.71
CA SER A 45 -11.93 9.43 -7.10
C SER A 45 -12.46 8.12 -6.53
N THR A 46 -13.78 7.90 -6.50
CA THR A 46 -14.37 6.69 -5.92
C THR A 46 -14.00 5.45 -6.73
N THR A 47 -13.26 4.55 -6.12
CA THR A 47 -12.73 3.34 -6.76
C THR A 47 -13.25 2.09 -6.07
N LEU A 48 -13.86 1.19 -6.83
CA LEU A 48 -14.36 -0.10 -6.34
C LEU A 48 -13.44 -1.23 -6.79
N ALA A 49 -13.24 -2.22 -5.91
CA ALA A 49 -12.56 -3.46 -6.25
C ALA A 49 -13.61 -4.51 -6.66
N ILE A 50 -13.49 -5.04 -7.87
CA ILE A 50 -14.39 -6.06 -8.42
C ILE A 50 -13.56 -7.31 -8.71
N PHE A 51 -13.92 -8.41 -8.06
CA PHE A 51 -13.24 -9.69 -8.19
C PHE A 51 -14.03 -10.57 -9.16
N PHE A 52 -13.33 -11.18 -10.10
CA PHE A 52 -13.91 -12.08 -11.10
C PHE A 52 -13.44 -13.50 -10.84
N ASP A 53 -14.28 -14.46 -11.22
CA ASP A 53 -13.99 -15.88 -11.16
C ASP A 53 -14.02 -16.45 -12.58
N ILE A 54 -13.06 -17.31 -12.92
CA ILE A 54 -12.98 -17.93 -14.24
C ILE A 54 -13.71 -19.27 -14.15
N VAL A 55 -14.92 -19.33 -14.73
CA VAL A 55 -15.81 -20.52 -14.67
C VAL A 55 -15.48 -21.54 -15.77
N HIS A 56 -14.57 -21.21 -16.69
CA HIS A 56 -14.19 -22.09 -17.79
C HIS A 56 -13.58 -23.40 -17.27
N GLN A 57 -14.06 -24.55 -17.76
CA GLN A 57 -13.50 -25.84 -17.34
C GLN A 57 -12.09 -26.01 -17.91
N HIS A 58 -11.16 -26.50 -17.09
CA HIS A 58 -9.74 -26.62 -17.44
C HIS A 58 -9.48 -27.48 -18.68
N ASN A 59 -10.33 -28.49 -18.94
CA ASN A 59 -10.16 -29.44 -20.05
C ASN A 59 -10.88 -29.02 -21.34
N THR A 60 -11.59 -27.88 -21.34
CA THR A 60 -12.22 -27.36 -22.56
C THR A 60 -11.24 -26.42 -23.27
N PRO A 61 -10.99 -26.58 -24.58
CA PRO A 61 -10.09 -25.70 -25.31
C PRO A 61 -10.72 -24.31 -25.45
N LEU A 62 -9.91 -23.27 -25.19
CA LEU A 62 -10.33 -21.89 -25.42
C LEU A 62 -10.39 -21.62 -26.94
N PRO A 63 -11.39 -20.87 -27.42
CA PRO A 63 -11.42 -20.45 -28.83
C PRO A 63 -10.13 -19.70 -29.19
N GLN A 64 -9.47 -20.07 -30.30
CA GLN A 64 -8.27 -19.35 -30.77
C GLN A 64 -8.60 -17.86 -30.99
N GLY A 65 -7.81 -16.98 -30.39
CA GLY A 65 -8.05 -15.52 -30.43
C GLY A 65 -9.22 -15.05 -29.55
N GLY A 66 -9.76 -15.91 -28.69
CA GLY A 66 -10.82 -15.56 -27.76
C GLY A 66 -10.41 -14.46 -26.78
N GLN A 67 -11.32 -13.52 -26.54
CA GLN A 67 -11.18 -12.47 -25.55
C GLN A 67 -12.28 -12.58 -24.50
N GLY A 68 -11.93 -12.33 -23.25
CA GLY A 68 -12.88 -12.07 -22.18
C GLY A 68 -13.30 -10.60 -22.23
N TYR A 69 -14.60 -10.35 -22.22
CA TYR A 69 -15.17 -9.00 -22.22
C TYR A 69 -15.81 -8.70 -20.88
N ILE A 70 -15.59 -7.48 -20.37
CA ILE A 70 -16.20 -6.98 -19.15
C ILE A 70 -16.76 -5.60 -19.45
N GLN A 71 -18.04 -5.38 -19.14
CA GLN A 71 -18.67 -4.07 -19.31
C GLN A 71 -19.19 -3.56 -17.97
N PHE A 72 -18.74 -2.38 -17.59
CA PHE A 72 -19.25 -1.66 -16.43
C PHE A 72 -20.24 -0.59 -16.92
N VAL A 73 -21.46 -0.64 -16.39
CA VAL A 73 -22.52 0.34 -16.66
C VAL A 73 -22.88 1.03 -15.35
N THR A 74 -22.52 2.31 -15.23
CA THR A 74 -22.82 3.13 -14.06
C THR A 74 -23.87 4.18 -14.41
N GLN A 75 -25.09 4.00 -13.90
CA GLN A 75 -26.15 4.98 -14.01
C GLN A 75 -26.17 5.85 -12.76
N TYR A 76 -26.10 7.17 -12.92
CA TYR A 76 -26.01 8.10 -11.80
C TYR A 76 -26.72 9.43 -12.09
N GLN A 77 -27.03 10.16 -11.02
CA GLN A 77 -27.48 11.54 -11.10
C GLN A 77 -26.25 12.45 -11.02
N HIS A 78 -26.01 13.25 -12.04
CA HIS A 78 -24.96 14.25 -12.05
C HIS A 78 -25.35 15.44 -11.15
N SER A 79 -24.37 16.20 -10.65
CA SER A 79 -24.61 17.37 -9.79
C SER A 79 -25.45 18.46 -10.47
N SER A 80 -25.51 18.48 -11.80
CA SER A 80 -26.41 19.35 -12.57
C SER A 80 -27.89 18.93 -12.55
N GLY A 81 -28.20 17.76 -11.96
CA GLY A 81 -29.54 17.17 -11.94
C GLY A 81 -29.82 16.18 -13.07
N GLU A 82 -28.97 16.14 -14.10
CA GLU A 82 -29.10 15.21 -15.23
C GLU A 82 -28.90 13.74 -14.82
N ARG A 83 -29.63 12.84 -15.46
CA ARG A 83 -29.34 11.40 -15.41
C ARG A 83 -28.29 11.07 -16.46
N ARG A 84 -27.17 10.48 -16.03
CA ARG A 84 -26.07 10.10 -16.90
C ARG A 84 -25.79 8.60 -16.79
N ILE A 85 -25.28 8.03 -17.88
CA ILE A 85 -24.82 6.65 -17.95
C ILE A 85 -23.36 6.68 -18.39
N ARG A 86 -22.47 6.14 -17.56
CA ARG A 86 -21.08 5.90 -17.92
C ARG A 86 -20.93 4.42 -18.27
N VAL A 87 -20.42 4.14 -19.47
CA VAL A 87 -20.17 2.77 -19.94
C VAL A 87 -18.68 2.61 -20.20
N THR A 88 -18.06 1.62 -19.58
CA THR A 88 -16.66 1.24 -19.82
C THR A 88 -16.62 -0.21 -20.22
N THR A 89 -16.11 -0.52 -21.41
CA THR A 89 -15.95 -1.91 -21.90
C THR A 89 -14.47 -2.24 -21.99
N LEU A 90 -14.07 -3.35 -21.39
CA LEU A 90 -12.71 -3.86 -21.40
C LEU A 90 -12.69 -5.22 -22.11
N ALA A 91 -11.62 -5.51 -22.82
CA ALA A 91 -11.31 -6.81 -23.37
C ALA A 91 -9.94 -7.28 -22.85
N ARG A 92 -9.80 -8.56 -22.52
CA ARG A 92 -8.54 -9.21 -22.17
C ARG A 92 -8.41 -10.52 -22.91
N ASN A 93 -7.21 -10.83 -23.40
CA ASN A 93 -6.95 -12.07 -24.11
C ASN A 93 -6.98 -13.24 -23.13
N TRP A 94 -7.56 -14.35 -23.55
CA TRP A 94 -7.37 -15.60 -22.84
C TRP A 94 -5.97 -16.16 -23.14
N VAL A 95 -5.37 -16.78 -22.13
CA VAL A 95 -4.10 -17.50 -22.27
C VAL A 95 -4.38 -18.97 -21.97
N ASP A 96 -4.06 -19.82 -22.92
CA ASP A 96 -4.19 -21.27 -22.76
C ASP A 96 -3.10 -21.79 -21.80
N SER A 97 -3.45 -22.76 -20.96
CA SER A 97 -2.51 -23.38 -20.01
C SER A 97 -1.32 -24.10 -20.68
N SER A 98 -1.41 -24.40 -21.97
CA SER A 98 -0.33 -24.96 -22.79
C SER A 98 0.76 -23.94 -23.14
N VAL A 99 0.49 -22.64 -23.01
CA VAL A 99 1.43 -21.56 -23.27
C VAL A 99 2.37 -21.38 -22.06
N PRO A 100 3.66 -21.03 -22.26
CA PRO A 100 4.58 -20.81 -21.16
C PRO A 100 4.02 -19.82 -20.11
N PRO A 101 4.28 -20.03 -18.80
CA PRO A 101 3.83 -19.14 -17.73
C PRO A 101 4.26 -17.68 -17.89
N SER A 102 5.27 -17.40 -18.72
CA SER A 102 5.78 -16.07 -19.00
C SER A 102 4.74 -15.09 -19.55
N TYR A 103 3.72 -15.60 -20.27
CA TYR A 103 2.62 -14.75 -20.74
C TYR A 103 1.69 -14.30 -19.60
N LEU A 104 1.54 -15.14 -18.56
CA LEU A 104 0.78 -14.78 -17.36
C LEU A 104 1.58 -13.83 -16.48
N THR A 105 2.90 -14.04 -16.34
CA THR A 105 3.76 -13.15 -15.54
C THR A 105 3.85 -11.75 -16.14
N ALA A 106 3.90 -11.63 -17.47
CA ALA A 106 3.92 -10.34 -18.16
C ALA A 106 2.63 -9.52 -17.96
N GLY A 107 1.49 -10.19 -17.70
CA GLY A 107 0.21 -9.53 -17.43
C GLY A 107 -0.02 -9.17 -15.95
N PHE A 108 0.92 -9.50 -15.06
CA PHE A 108 0.77 -9.25 -13.63
C PHE A 108 1.09 -7.79 -13.30
N ASP A 109 0.11 -7.11 -12.71
CA ASP A 109 0.27 -5.77 -12.16
C ASP A 109 0.43 -5.88 -10.64
N GLN A 110 1.67 -5.78 -10.15
CA GLN A 110 1.99 -5.88 -8.72
C GLN A 110 1.35 -4.77 -7.88
N GLU A 111 1.21 -3.57 -8.42
CA GLU A 111 0.66 -2.42 -7.72
C GLU A 111 -0.84 -2.61 -7.49
N ALA A 112 -1.59 -2.86 -8.56
CA ALA A 112 -3.02 -3.14 -8.47
C ALA A 112 -3.29 -4.38 -7.62
N SER A 113 -2.46 -5.42 -7.75
CA SER A 113 -2.59 -6.65 -6.95
C SER A 113 -2.36 -6.39 -5.46
N ALA A 114 -1.37 -5.58 -5.10
CA ALA A 114 -1.12 -5.22 -3.70
C ALA A 114 -2.33 -4.48 -3.08
N VAL A 115 -2.92 -3.54 -3.82
CA VAL A 115 -4.10 -2.80 -3.38
C VAL A 115 -5.33 -3.70 -3.25
N LEU A 116 -5.58 -4.58 -4.24
CA LEU A 116 -6.69 -5.53 -4.20
C LEU A 116 -6.55 -6.51 -3.01
N MET A 117 -5.33 -6.99 -2.77
CA MET A 117 -5.03 -7.86 -1.63
C MET A 117 -5.16 -7.14 -0.29
N ALA A 118 -4.77 -5.87 -0.22
CA ALA A 118 -4.99 -5.03 0.97
C ALA A 118 -6.49 -4.87 1.26
N ARG A 119 -7.31 -4.58 0.25
CA ARG A 119 -8.77 -4.48 0.41
C ARG A 119 -9.41 -5.80 0.83
N LEU A 120 -8.94 -6.92 0.28
CA LEU A 120 -9.40 -8.24 0.69
C LEU A 120 -8.99 -8.55 2.14
N ALA A 121 -7.77 -8.19 2.54
CA ALA A 121 -7.30 -8.30 3.92
C ALA A 121 -8.16 -7.45 4.86
N MET A 122 -8.52 -6.21 4.48
CA MET A 122 -9.39 -5.35 5.27
C MET A 122 -10.78 -5.94 5.44
N PHE A 123 -11.36 -6.41 4.35
CA PHE A 123 -12.67 -7.04 4.39
C PHE A 123 -12.68 -8.30 5.26
N ARG A 124 -11.59 -9.08 5.24
CA ARG A 124 -11.39 -10.22 6.15
C ARG A 124 -11.22 -9.76 7.59
N ALA A 125 -10.42 -8.73 7.86
CA ALA A 125 -10.18 -8.20 9.20
C ALA A 125 -11.41 -7.56 9.85
N GLU A 126 -12.39 -7.08 9.07
CA GLU A 126 -13.67 -6.61 9.59
C GLU A 126 -14.66 -7.74 9.92
N ARG A 127 -14.47 -8.93 9.32
CA ARG A 127 -15.35 -10.09 9.51
C ARG A 127 -14.78 -11.09 10.50
N ALA A 128 -13.46 -11.27 10.51
CA ALA A 128 -12.76 -12.08 11.48
C ALA A 128 -12.70 -11.31 12.79
N GLU A 129 -13.06 -11.96 13.89
CA GLU A 129 -12.87 -11.41 15.23
C GLU A 129 -11.36 -11.36 15.58
N ASP A 130 -10.51 -12.11 14.86
CA ASP A 130 -9.07 -12.26 15.11
C ASP A 130 -8.17 -11.75 13.97
N GLY A 131 -7.45 -10.64 14.21
CA GLY A 131 -6.44 -10.07 13.31
C GLY A 131 -5.23 -10.97 12.96
N PRO A 132 -4.70 -11.80 13.88
CA PRO A 132 -3.56 -12.69 13.58
C PRO A 132 -3.81 -13.68 12.43
N ASP A 133 -5.06 -14.09 12.23
CA ASP A 133 -5.42 -15.02 11.15
C ASP A 133 -5.39 -14.36 9.76
N VAL A 134 -5.64 -13.05 9.69
CA VAL A 134 -5.52 -12.29 8.44
C VAL A 134 -4.07 -12.17 8.00
N LEU A 135 -3.14 -11.94 8.94
CA LEU A 135 -1.70 -11.88 8.67
C LEU A 135 -1.17 -13.21 8.16
N ARG A 136 -1.52 -14.32 8.84
CA ARG A 136 -1.16 -15.67 8.38
C ARG A 136 -1.72 -15.99 7.00
N TRP A 137 -2.94 -15.56 6.72
CA TRP A 137 -3.54 -15.71 5.40
C TRP A 137 -2.75 -14.93 4.33
N LEU A 138 -2.38 -13.68 4.62
CA LEU A 138 -1.62 -12.83 3.71
C LEU A 138 -0.23 -13.43 3.42
N ASP A 139 0.49 -13.84 4.47
CA ASP A 139 1.80 -14.49 4.36
C ASP A 139 1.70 -15.79 3.52
N ARG A 140 0.66 -16.60 3.72
CA ARG A 140 0.40 -17.81 2.92
C ARG A 140 0.12 -17.50 1.44
N GLN A 141 -0.62 -16.44 1.14
CA GLN A 141 -0.86 -16.04 -0.26
C GLN A 141 0.43 -15.57 -0.92
N LEU A 142 1.25 -14.78 -0.21
CA LEU A 142 2.54 -14.34 -0.70
C LEU A 142 3.49 -15.51 -0.99
N ILE A 143 3.61 -16.47 -0.07
CA ILE A 143 4.45 -17.67 -0.27
C ILE A 143 3.99 -18.45 -1.49
N ARG A 144 2.68 -18.69 -1.65
CA ARG A 144 2.13 -19.40 -2.83
C ARG A 144 2.42 -18.66 -4.14
N LEU A 145 2.34 -17.33 -4.14
CA LEU A 145 2.68 -16.52 -5.30
C LEU A 145 4.16 -16.70 -5.66
N CYS A 146 5.06 -16.57 -4.69
CA CYS A 146 6.49 -16.75 -4.89
C CYS A 146 6.84 -18.18 -5.35
N GLN A 147 6.25 -19.21 -4.74
CA GLN A 147 6.43 -20.61 -5.14
C GLN A 147 5.98 -20.88 -6.59
N ARG A 148 4.97 -20.13 -7.06
CA ARG A 148 4.41 -20.33 -8.41
C ARG A 148 5.16 -19.57 -9.50
N PHE A 149 5.69 -18.38 -9.19
CA PHE A 149 6.17 -17.44 -10.21
C PHE A 149 7.62 -16.97 -10.05
N ALA A 150 8.31 -17.31 -8.96
CA ALA A 150 9.74 -17.04 -8.84
C ALA A 150 10.56 -18.17 -9.44
N ASP A 151 11.73 -17.84 -9.97
CA ASP A 151 12.73 -18.83 -10.37
C ASP A 151 13.59 -19.20 -9.15
N TYR A 152 13.74 -20.50 -8.89
CA TYR A 152 14.58 -20.98 -7.80
C TYR A 152 15.00 -22.43 -8.00
N GLN A 153 16.10 -22.79 -7.35
CA GLN A 153 16.51 -24.17 -7.11
C GLN A 153 15.92 -24.63 -5.78
N LYS A 154 15.41 -25.87 -5.79
CA LYS A 154 14.80 -26.48 -4.61
C LYS A 154 15.81 -26.50 -3.45
N ASP A 155 15.32 -26.14 -2.26
CA ASP A 155 16.10 -26.10 -1.02
C ASP A 155 17.31 -25.13 -1.01
N ASP A 156 17.45 -24.22 -2.01
CA ASP A 156 18.47 -23.16 -2.04
C ASP A 156 17.85 -21.75 -2.03
N PRO A 157 17.74 -21.09 -0.86
CA PRO A 157 17.14 -19.75 -0.75
C PRO A 157 17.88 -18.64 -1.53
N GLN A 158 19.17 -18.80 -1.81
CA GLN A 158 19.96 -17.78 -2.51
C GLN A 158 19.71 -17.77 -4.02
N SER A 159 19.20 -18.89 -4.55
CA SER A 159 18.82 -19.03 -5.96
C SER A 159 17.56 -18.25 -6.33
N VAL A 160 16.74 -17.82 -5.36
CA VAL A 160 15.45 -17.15 -5.63
C VAL A 160 15.66 -15.87 -6.42
N ARG A 161 14.99 -15.77 -7.58
CA ARG A 161 14.94 -14.58 -8.43
C ARG A 161 13.49 -14.25 -8.75
N PHE A 162 13.13 -12.98 -8.56
CA PHE A 162 11.82 -12.45 -8.94
C PHE A 162 11.91 -11.77 -10.30
N HIS A 163 10.90 -11.96 -11.13
CA HIS A 163 10.71 -11.14 -12.33
C HIS A 163 10.35 -9.71 -11.95
N GLU A 164 10.68 -8.75 -12.84
CA GLU A 164 10.45 -7.31 -12.64
C GLU A 164 9.00 -6.99 -12.26
N GLN A 165 8.04 -7.71 -12.83
CA GLN A 165 6.61 -7.56 -12.54
C GLN A 165 6.23 -7.95 -11.10
N PHE A 166 7.10 -8.67 -10.37
CA PHE A 166 6.83 -9.20 -9.02
C PHE A 166 7.77 -8.62 -7.94
N THR A 167 8.86 -7.95 -8.31
CA THR A 167 9.94 -7.55 -7.39
C THR A 167 9.47 -6.67 -6.23
N LEU A 168 8.50 -5.78 -6.45
CA LEU A 168 7.97 -4.87 -5.42
C LEU A 168 6.85 -5.51 -4.60
N TYR A 169 6.20 -6.54 -5.11
CA TYR A 169 5.05 -7.15 -4.42
C TYR A 169 5.38 -7.65 -3.00
N PRO A 170 6.48 -8.39 -2.74
CA PRO A 170 6.89 -8.74 -1.38
C PRO A 170 7.10 -7.52 -0.47
N GLN A 171 7.65 -6.42 -1.01
CA GLN A 171 7.85 -5.18 -0.26
C GLN A 171 6.52 -4.53 0.12
N PHE A 172 5.55 -4.49 -0.79
CA PHE A 172 4.19 -4.02 -0.46
C PHE A 172 3.55 -4.87 0.62
N MET A 173 3.67 -6.21 0.55
CA MET A 173 3.14 -7.10 1.58
C MET A 173 3.83 -6.89 2.94
N PHE A 174 5.14 -6.63 2.94
CA PHE A 174 5.90 -6.29 4.13
C PHE A 174 5.41 -4.99 4.79
N HIS A 175 5.13 -3.94 4.03
CA HIS A 175 4.59 -2.69 4.60
C HIS A 175 3.12 -2.83 5.00
N LEU A 176 2.31 -3.55 4.22
CA LEU A 176 0.90 -3.81 4.51
C LEU A 176 0.73 -4.54 5.86
N ARG A 177 1.48 -5.61 6.11
CA ARG A 177 1.36 -6.43 7.34
C ARG A 177 1.71 -5.68 8.64
N ARG A 178 2.50 -4.61 8.56
CA ARG A 178 2.86 -3.73 9.69
C ARG A 178 2.06 -2.42 9.72
N SER A 179 1.26 -2.17 8.70
CA SER A 179 0.47 -0.94 8.62
C SER A 179 -0.61 -0.91 9.71
N GLN A 180 -1.05 0.31 10.04
CA GLN A 180 -2.16 0.57 10.96
C GLN A 180 -3.51 0.00 10.50
N PHE A 181 -3.58 -0.52 9.26
CA PHE A 181 -4.74 -1.22 8.75
C PHE A 181 -4.93 -2.60 9.40
N LEU A 182 -3.82 -3.31 9.67
CA LEU A 182 -3.80 -4.66 10.24
C LEU A 182 -3.31 -4.66 11.69
N GLN A 183 -2.26 -3.88 11.99
CA GLN A 183 -1.73 -3.71 13.35
C GLN A 183 -2.41 -2.52 14.03
N VAL A 184 -3.53 -2.78 14.69
CA VAL A 184 -4.38 -1.73 15.28
C VAL A 184 -3.91 -1.24 16.66
N PHE A 185 -2.84 -1.83 17.20
CA PHE A 185 -2.23 -1.35 18.44
C PHE A 185 -1.81 0.11 18.29
N ASN A 186 -1.96 0.91 19.36
CA ASN A 186 -1.70 2.35 19.37
C ASN A 186 -2.61 3.18 18.44
N ASN A 187 -3.74 2.63 17.99
CA ASN A 187 -4.81 3.37 17.32
C ASN A 187 -6.12 3.18 18.09
N THR A 188 -6.96 4.20 18.10
CA THR A 188 -8.34 4.04 18.55
C THR A 188 -9.16 3.24 17.53
N PRO A 189 -10.27 2.60 17.94
CA PRO A 189 -11.19 1.95 17.01
C PRO A 189 -11.69 2.89 15.91
N ASP A 190 -11.94 4.15 16.24
CA ASP A 190 -12.43 5.17 15.30
C ASP A 190 -11.36 5.58 14.28
N GLU A 191 -10.10 5.74 14.70
CA GLU A 191 -8.97 5.96 13.78
C GLU A 191 -8.78 4.78 12.83
N THR A 192 -8.83 3.56 13.37
CA THR A 192 -8.75 2.34 12.56
C THR A 192 -9.86 2.29 11.51
N ALA A 193 -11.09 2.58 11.93
CA ALA A 193 -12.25 2.66 11.05
C ALA A 193 -12.04 3.72 9.95
N PHE A 194 -11.56 4.91 10.33
CA PHE A 194 -11.24 5.98 9.38
C PHE A 194 -10.18 5.58 8.35
N TYR A 195 -9.06 4.99 8.79
CA TYR A 195 -8.00 4.54 7.87
C TYR A 195 -8.51 3.48 6.90
N ARG A 196 -9.21 2.46 7.41
CA ARG A 196 -9.80 1.40 6.57
C ARG A 196 -10.81 1.97 5.58
N HIS A 197 -11.63 2.92 6.02
CA HIS A 197 -12.58 3.60 5.13
C HIS A 197 -11.89 4.27 3.94
N MET A 198 -10.78 4.97 4.18
CA MET A 198 -10.03 5.65 3.15
C MET A 198 -9.41 4.66 2.14
N LEU A 199 -8.78 3.58 2.62
CA LEU A 199 -8.20 2.54 1.75
C LEU A 199 -9.25 1.86 0.85
N MET A 200 -10.49 1.72 1.33
CA MET A 200 -11.57 1.07 0.59
C MET A 200 -12.18 1.93 -0.53
N LYS A 201 -11.92 3.25 -0.55
CA LYS A 201 -12.49 4.17 -1.54
C LYS A 201 -11.49 4.81 -2.51
N GLU A 202 -10.23 4.96 -2.11
CA GLU A 202 -9.21 5.66 -2.89
C GLU A 202 -8.77 4.89 -4.13
N ASP A 203 -8.06 5.52 -5.07
CA ASP A 203 -7.52 4.84 -6.25
C ASP A 203 -6.27 3.99 -5.94
N CYS A 204 -5.66 3.41 -6.98
CA CYS A 204 -4.46 2.58 -6.83
C CYS A 204 -3.30 3.39 -6.23
N THR A 205 -2.99 4.55 -6.81
CA THR A 205 -1.85 5.39 -6.41
C THR A 205 -1.94 5.83 -4.96
N ASN A 206 -3.08 6.38 -4.53
CA ASN A 206 -3.28 6.79 -3.13
C ASN A 206 -3.28 5.59 -2.18
N SER A 207 -3.82 4.44 -2.62
CA SER A 207 -3.79 3.21 -1.82
C SER A 207 -2.36 2.67 -1.64
N LEU A 208 -1.49 2.80 -2.63
CA LEU A 208 -0.08 2.44 -2.49
C LEU A 208 0.64 3.34 -1.50
N ILE A 209 0.44 4.66 -1.59
CA ILE A 209 1.03 5.64 -0.65
C ILE A 209 0.58 5.33 0.80
N MET A 210 -0.67 4.91 0.98
CA MET A 210 -1.19 4.46 2.27
C MET A 210 -0.51 3.19 2.79
N ILE A 211 -0.21 2.23 1.90
CA ILE A 211 0.43 0.95 2.26
C ILE A 211 1.91 1.14 2.54
N GLN A 212 2.61 1.78 1.61
CA GLN A 212 4.03 2.09 1.64
C GLN A 212 4.21 3.59 1.41
N PRO A 213 4.39 4.38 2.50
CA PRO A 213 4.68 5.80 2.41
C PRO A 213 5.88 6.10 1.51
N VAL A 214 5.81 7.22 0.81
CA VAL A 214 6.90 7.72 -0.04
C VAL A 214 7.78 8.65 0.80
N LEU A 215 9.10 8.59 0.58
CA LEU A 215 10.07 9.43 1.27
C LEU A 215 10.95 10.13 0.24
N TYR A 216 10.99 11.46 0.27
CA TYR A 216 11.88 12.28 -0.54
C TYR A 216 12.99 12.86 0.31
N SER A 217 14.17 12.96 -0.26
CA SER A 217 15.36 13.52 0.37
C SER A 217 15.80 14.79 -0.34
N TYR A 218 16.02 15.85 0.44
CA TYR A 218 16.49 17.15 0.01
C TYR A 218 17.86 17.38 0.64
N SER A 219 18.84 17.68 -0.20
CA SER A 219 20.21 17.96 0.24
C SER A 219 20.83 19.03 -0.66
N PHE A 220 22.03 19.49 -0.32
CA PHE A 220 22.80 20.38 -1.20
C PHE A 220 23.36 19.67 -2.44
N ASN A 221 23.35 18.34 -2.47
CA ASN A 221 24.05 17.54 -3.47
C ASN A 221 23.20 17.22 -4.71
N GLY A 222 22.01 17.82 -4.86
CA GLY A 222 21.17 17.58 -6.03
C GLY A 222 19.72 18.00 -5.84
N PRO A 223 18.89 17.77 -6.87
CA PRO A 223 17.44 17.94 -6.77
C PRO A 223 16.84 16.92 -5.77
N PRO A 224 15.58 17.13 -5.35
CA PRO A 224 14.87 16.17 -4.50
C PRO A 224 14.82 14.78 -5.14
N GLU A 225 15.23 13.76 -4.39
CA GLU A 225 15.26 12.37 -4.86
C GLU A 225 14.41 11.45 -3.98
N PRO A 226 13.71 10.46 -4.56
CA PRO A 226 13.03 9.43 -3.77
C PRO A 226 14.08 8.54 -3.11
N VAL A 227 13.93 8.31 -1.80
CA VAL A 227 14.80 7.43 -1.01
C VAL A 227 14.00 6.28 -0.42
N LEU A 228 14.70 5.23 0.00
CA LEU A 228 14.06 4.08 0.63
C LEU A 228 13.39 4.52 1.94
N LEU A 229 12.22 3.95 2.22
CA LEU A 229 11.52 4.14 3.50
C LEU A 229 12.23 3.31 4.59
N ASP A 230 13.45 3.70 4.92
CA ASP A 230 14.40 2.95 5.71
C ASP A 230 15.17 3.88 6.65
N SER A 231 15.55 3.38 7.83
CA SER A 231 16.26 4.15 8.83
C SER A 231 17.63 4.65 8.37
N SER A 232 18.27 3.94 7.43
CA SER A 232 19.51 4.36 6.76
C SER A 232 19.37 5.65 5.94
N SER A 233 18.14 6.00 5.52
CA SER A 233 17.86 7.23 4.76
C SER A 233 17.72 8.46 5.66
N ILE A 234 17.67 8.27 6.99
CA ILE A 234 17.61 9.37 7.96
C ILE A 234 19.04 9.81 8.29
N LEU A 235 19.51 10.81 7.54
CA LEU A 235 20.86 11.36 7.64
C LEU A 235 20.84 12.78 8.25
N PRO A 236 21.90 13.19 8.98
CA PRO A 236 21.94 14.47 9.70
C PRO A 236 21.96 15.68 8.75
N ASP A 237 22.52 15.52 7.56
CA ASP A 237 22.76 16.54 6.54
C ASP A 237 21.65 16.61 5.48
N ARG A 238 20.46 16.09 5.78
CA ARG A 238 19.33 16.06 4.82
C ARG A 238 18.02 16.51 5.46
N ILE A 239 17.12 16.99 4.62
CA ILE A 239 15.70 17.21 4.97
C ILE A 239 14.90 16.11 4.27
N LEU A 240 13.94 15.53 4.99
CA LEU A 240 13.07 14.48 4.46
C LEU A 240 11.64 14.99 4.37
N LEU A 241 10.96 14.66 3.27
CA LEU A 241 9.52 14.83 3.10
C LEU A 241 8.88 13.44 2.98
N MET A 242 8.13 13.03 4.01
CA MET A 242 7.37 11.80 3.99
C MET A 242 5.91 12.07 3.66
N ASP A 243 5.39 11.31 2.70
CA ASP A 243 3.98 11.26 2.38
C ASP A 243 3.41 9.87 2.70
N SER A 244 2.49 9.81 3.66
CA SER A 244 1.79 8.59 4.08
C SER A 244 0.30 8.61 3.77
N PHE A 245 -0.13 9.51 2.88
CA PHE A 245 -1.53 9.87 2.61
C PHE A 245 -2.24 10.56 3.79
N PHE A 246 -2.13 10.04 5.01
CA PHE A 246 -2.77 10.62 6.21
C PHE A 246 -1.93 11.74 6.84
N HIS A 247 -0.60 11.63 6.72
CA HIS A 247 0.35 12.60 7.24
C HIS A 247 1.33 13.00 6.15
N VAL A 248 1.61 14.30 6.08
CA VAL A 248 2.73 14.88 5.34
C VAL A 248 3.70 15.41 6.37
N VAL A 249 4.88 14.80 6.46
CA VAL A 249 5.88 15.06 7.50
C VAL A 249 7.15 15.62 6.87
N ILE A 250 7.55 16.81 7.26
CA ILE A 250 8.87 17.37 7.00
C ILE A 250 9.74 17.08 8.22
N TYR A 251 10.88 16.41 8.01
CA TYR A 251 11.85 16.10 9.05
C TYR A 251 13.20 16.74 8.71
N LEU A 252 13.74 17.55 9.61
CA LEU A 252 15.09 18.08 9.49
C LEU A 252 16.09 17.17 10.23
N GLY A 253 17.12 16.72 9.51
CA GLY A 253 18.27 16.06 10.12
C GLY A 253 18.98 16.96 11.14
N GLU A 254 19.79 16.36 12.01
CA GLU A 254 20.45 17.04 13.13
C GLU A 254 21.22 18.31 12.70
N GLN A 255 22.05 18.20 11.67
CA GLN A 255 22.83 19.32 11.16
C GLN A 255 21.93 20.40 10.55
N MET A 256 20.91 19.99 9.79
CA MET A 256 19.94 20.92 9.20
C MET A 256 19.14 21.68 10.25
N ALA A 257 18.74 21.00 11.33
CA ALA A 257 18.04 21.62 12.46
C ALA A 257 18.96 22.62 13.17
N HIS A 258 20.20 22.24 13.44
CA HIS A 258 21.20 23.12 14.07
C HIS A 258 21.46 24.38 13.23
N TRP A 259 21.60 24.25 11.91
CA TRP A 259 21.78 25.38 11.00
C TRP A 259 20.57 26.30 10.92
N ARG A 260 19.36 25.74 10.96
CA ARG A 260 18.12 26.52 11.02
C ARG A 260 18.06 27.31 12.32
N ASP A 261 18.31 26.66 13.46
CA ASP A 261 18.23 27.27 14.79
C ASP A 261 19.31 28.33 15.02
N SER A 262 20.47 28.17 14.39
CA SER A 262 21.55 29.18 14.37
C SER A 262 21.23 30.38 13.47
N GLY A 263 20.11 30.37 12.75
CA GLY A 263 19.64 31.49 11.93
C GLY A 263 20.40 31.68 10.62
N PHE A 264 21.15 30.68 10.13
CA PHE A 264 21.92 30.83 8.87
C PHE A 264 21.02 31.17 7.68
N HIS A 265 19.80 30.63 7.63
CA HIS A 265 18.81 30.91 6.57
C HIS A 265 18.38 32.39 6.47
N ASN A 266 18.65 33.22 7.48
CA ASN A 266 18.35 34.66 7.46
C ASN A 266 19.51 35.50 6.90
N GLN A 267 20.69 34.91 6.73
CA GLN A 267 21.87 35.60 6.25
C GLN A 267 21.90 35.56 4.72
N PRO A 268 22.18 36.69 4.04
CA PRO A 268 22.19 36.77 2.58
C PRO A 268 23.22 35.81 1.95
N GLU A 269 24.31 35.50 2.66
CA GLU A 269 25.35 34.57 2.21
C GLU A 269 24.84 33.12 2.11
N TYR A 270 23.80 32.75 2.87
CA TYR A 270 23.25 31.39 2.93
C TYR A 270 21.85 31.28 2.30
N GLN A 271 21.57 32.08 1.27
CA GLN A 271 20.29 32.03 0.54
C GLN A 271 19.98 30.63 -0.02
N HIS A 272 21.00 29.85 -0.38
CA HIS A 272 20.82 28.45 -0.81
C HIS A 272 20.19 27.57 0.29
N PHE A 273 20.55 27.79 1.56
CA PHE A 273 19.96 27.06 2.69
C PHE A 273 18.51 27.48 2.93
N ALA A 274 18.19 28.77 2.78
CA ALA A 274 16.81 29.26 2.84
C ALA A 274 15.93 28.62 1.75
N ASN A 275 16.46 28.48 0.53
CA ASN A 275 15.76 27.79 -0.56
C ASN A 275 15.59 26.29 -0.27
N LEU A 276 16.61 25.62 0.30
CA LEU A 276 16.55 24.21 0.68
C LEU A 276 15.47 23.94 1.73
N LEU A 277 15.30 24.83 2.72
CA LEU A 277 14.23 24.72 3.72
C LEU A 277 12.82 24.92 3.12
N ARG A 278 12.70 25.76 2.07
CA ARG A 278 11.42 26.08 1.44
C ARG A 278 10.95 25.01 0.46
N ALA A 279 11.87 24.37 -0.27
CA ALA A 279 11.56 23.36 -1.27
C ALA A 279 10.58 22.25 -0.78
N PRO A 280 10.81 21.55 0.35
CA PRO A 280 9.88 20.54 0.84
C PRO A 280 8.53 21.12 1.30
N GLN A 281 8.49 22.40 1.71
CA GLN A 281 7.23 23.08 2.08
C GLN A 281 6.37 23.37 0.85
N GLU A 282 6.99 23.79 -0.26
CA GLU A 282 6.31 24.00 -1.53
C GLU A 282 5.74 22.68 -2.09
N ASP A 283 6.53 21.62 -2.08
CA ASP A 283 6.09 20.29 -2.51
C ASP A 283 4.97 19.75 -1.61
N ALA A 284 5.09 19.91 -0.29
CA ALA A 284 4.04 19.54 0.66
C ALA A 284 2.74 20.33 0.40
N ALA A 285 2.82 21.64 0.12
CA ALA A 285 1.66 22.45 -0.18
C ALA A 285 0.95 21.99 -1.46
N GLN A 286 1.70 21.59 -2.49
CA GLN A 286 1.14 21.02 -3.71
C GLN A 286 0.39 19.71 -3.41
N MET A 287 1.00 18.78 -2.66
CA MET A 287 0.37 17.52 -2.25
C MET A 287 -0.92 17.74 -1.47
N LEU A 288 -0.93 18.72 -0.55
CA LEU A 288 -2.08 19.04 0.28
C LEU A 288 -3.23 19.69 -0.52
N SER A 289 -2.92 20.41 -1.60
CA SER A 289 -3.92 21.14 -2.39
C SER A 289 -4.92 20.24 -3.13
N THR A 290 -4.51 19.03 -3.51
CA THR A 290 -5.33 18.09 -4.29
C THR A 290 -5.95 16.98 -3.45
N ARG A 291 -5.53 16.85 -2.19
CA ARG A 291 -5.84 15.67 -1.37
C ARG A 291 -7.13 15.82 -0.58
N PHE A 292 -7.92 14.75 -0.56
CA PHE A 292 -9.11 14.66 0.27
C PHE A 292 -9.18 13.33 1.04
N PRO A 293 -9.37 13.33 2.36
CA PRO A 293 -9.35 14.50 3.25
C PRO A 293 -7.95 15.11 3.33
N LEU A 294 -7.88 16.36 3.80
CA LEU A 294 -6.61 17.04 4.00
C LEU A 294 -5.72 16.21 4.94
N SER A 295 -4.49 15.91 4.53
CA SER A 295 -3.53 15.25 5.42
C SER A 295 -3.15 16.15 6.58
N ARG A 296 -2.81 15.55 7.71
CA ARG A 296 -2.18 16.28 8.80
C ARG A 296 -0.76 16.67 8.40
N TYR A 297 -0.50 17.97 8.34
CA TYR A 297 0.83 18.54 8.12
C TYR A 297 1.64 18.57 9.42
N ILE A 298 2.89 18.12 9.36
CA ILE A 298 3.79 18.03 10.52
C ILE A 298 5.18 18.49 10.10
N GLU A 299 5.72 19.49 10.78
CA GLU A 299 7.14 19.83 10.72
C GLU A 299 7.83 19.36 12.00
N THR A 300 8.97 18.69 11.84
CA THR A 300 9.74 18.18 12.96
C THR A 300 11.21 18.07 12.60
N GLN A 301 12.02 17.59 13.53
CA GLN A 301 13.46 17.56 13.43
C GLN A 301 14.03 16.41 14.24
N HIS A 302 15.34 16.22 14.16
CA HIS A 302 16.09 15.33 15.05
C HIS A 302 15.74 15.59 16.53
N ASP A 303 15.48 14.52 17.28
CA ASP A 303 14.97 14.52 18.66
C ASP A 303 13.63 15.24 18.93
N GLY A 304 12.93 15.68 17.88
CA GLY A 304 11.60 16.25 17.99
C GLY A 304 10.57 15.20 18.38
N SER A 305 9.66 15.51 19.31
CA SER A 305 8.58 14.59 19.73
C SER A 305 7.71 14.08 18.57
N GLN A 306 7.49 14.91 17.55
CA GLN A 306 6.70 14.55 16.36
C GLN A 306 7.49 13.71 15.34
N ALA A 307 8.82 13.56 15.47
CA ALA A 307 9.63 12.72 14.59
C ALA A 307 9.18 11.25 14.60
N ARG A 308 8.53 10.80 15.67
CA ARG A 308 7.91 9.48 15.78
C ARG A 308 6.94 9.15 14.64
N PHE A 309 6.32 10.14 14.00
CA PHE A 309 5.45 9.92 12.85
C PHE A 309 6.22 9.39 11.63
N LEU A 310 7.49 9.78 11.47
CA LEU A 310 8.41 9.23 10.46
C LEU A 310 9.03 7.92 10.95
N ILE A 311 9.59 7.91 12.15
CA ILE A 311 10.36 6.78 12.69
C ILE A 311 9.53 5.49 12.77
N ASN A 312 8.24 5.60 13.11
CA ASN A 312 7.35 4.42 13.19
C ASN A 312 6.94 3.87 11.81
N LYS A 313 7.27 4.56 10.71
CA LYS A 313 6.95 4.12 9.34
C LYS A 313 8.15 3.55 8.60
N VAL A 314 9.37 3.93 8.98
CA VAL A 314 10.59 3.43 8.34
C VAL A 314 10.87 1.97 8.66
N ASN A 315 11.52 1.28 7.73
CA ASN A 315 12.07 -0.05 7.96
C ASN A 315 13.22 0.03 8.99
N PRO A 316 13.17 -0.76 10.08
CA PRO A 316 14.23 -0.80 11.08
C PRO A 316 15.41 -1.66 10.59
N SER A 317 16.19 -1.15 9.63
CA SER A 317 17.41 -1.83 9.17
C SER A 317 18.55 -1.70 10.18
N THR A 318 18.58 -0.59 10.91
CA THR A 318 19.49 -0.28 12.01
C THR A 318 18.71 -0.29 13.33
N THR A 319 18.86 -1.35 14.11
CA THR A 319 18.25 -1.49 15.44
C THR A 319 19.29 -1.55 16.55
N HIS A 320 18.87 -1.28 17.78
CA HIS A 320 19.70 -1.46 18.99
C HIS A 320 20.38 -2.83 19.06
N ASN A 321 19.69 -3.88 18.61
CA ASN A 321 20.24 -5.23 18.54
C ASN A 321 21.34 -5.35 17.47
N THR A 322 21.22 -4.66 16.33
CA THR A 322 22.26 -4.71 15.28
C THR A 322 23.50 -3.89 15.68
N THR A 323 23.30 -2.76 16.37
CA THR A 323 24.37 -1.90 16.90
C THR A 323 25.17 -2.60 18.01
N MET A 324 24.51 -3.38 18.87
CA MET A 324 25.18 -4.08 19.99
C MET A 324 26.18 -5.16 19.52
N TRP A 325 26.04 -5.69 18.30
CA TRP A 325 26.91 -6.73 17.74
C TRP A 325 27.95 -6.21 16.73
N GLY A 326 28.28 -4.91 16.77
CA GLY A 326 29.38 -4.33 15.99
C GLY A 326 29.03 -3.94 14.54
N GLY A 327 27.75 -3.74 14.22
CA GLY A 327 27.32 -3.19 12.94
C GLY A 327 27.72 -1.72 12.77
N GLN A 328 28.12 -1.31 11.56
CA GLN A 328 28.37 0.10 11.22
C GLN A 328 27.08 0.93 11.36
N GLN A 329 27.13 2.01 12.15
CA GLN A 329 26.04 2.99 12.22
C GLN A 329 25.97 3.76 10.89
N SER A 330 24.97 3.44 10.07
CA SER A 330 24.57 4.27 8.93
C SER A 330 23.08 4.61 9.07
N GLY A 331 22.80 5.85 9.48
CA GLY A 331 21.44 6.36 9.70
C GLY A 331 20.94 6.28 11.15
N GLN A 332 19.67 6.64 11.35
CA GLN A 332 19.06 6.70 12.68
C GLN A 332 18.76 5.30 13.24
N GLU A 333 19.02 5.08 14.53
CA GLU A 333 18.65 3.82 15.19
C GLU A 333 17.14 3.79 15.51
N VAL A 334 16.46 2.70 15.14
CA VAL A 334 15.05 2.48 15.45
C VAL A 334 14.94 1.49 16.61
N LEU A 335 14.34 1.94 17.71
CA LEU A 335 14.08 1.12 18.90
C LEU A 335 12.80 0.30 18.71
N THR A 336 12.92 -0.87 18.09
CA THR A 336 11.80 -1.81 17.89
C THR A 336 12.28 -3.26 17.87
N ASP A 337 11.39 -4.18 18.24
CA ASP A 337 11.55 -5.62 18.06
C ASP A 337 10.99 -6.11 16.70
N ASP A 338 10.46 -5.18 15.89
CA ASP A 338 9.92 -5.52 14.58
C ASP A 338 11.00 -6.03 13.62
N VAL A 339 10.64 -7.07 12.88
CA VAL A 339 11.51 -7.69 11.88
C VAL A 339 11.73 -6.74 10.70
N GLY A 340 13.00 -6.46 10.36
CA GLY A 340 13.35 -5.64 9.18
C GLY A 340 13.05 -6.33 7.84
N LEU A 341 12.97 -5.54 6.77
CA LEU A 341 12.64 -6.02 5.42
C LEU A 341 13.59 -7.13 4.93
N GLN A 342 14.89 -7.00 5.21
CA GLN A 342 15.87 -8.00 4.80
C GLN A 342 15.58 -9.37 5.44
N VAL A 343 15.35 -9.41 6.75
CA VAL A 343 15.02 -10.64 7.49
C VAL A 343 13.70 -11.24 7.00
N PHE A 344 12.70 -10.38 6.72
CA PHE A 344 11.45 -10.81 6.11
C PHE A 344 11.67 -11.47 4.74
N MET A 345 12.48 -10.86 3.87
CA MET A 345 12.79 -11.39 2.56
C MET A 345 13.58 -12.71 2.65
N ASP A 346 14.51 -12.83 3.58
CA ASP A 346 15.28 -14.07 3.79
C ASP A 346 14.38 -15.21 4.27
N HIS A 347 13.41 -14.92 5.15
CA HIS A 347 12.40 -15.88 5.57
C HIS A 347 11.47 -16.28 4.42
N LEU A 348 11.02 -15.31 3.62
CA LEU A 348 10.17 -15.57 2.46
C LEU A 348 10.90 -16.46 1.45
N LYS A 349 12.17 -16.18 1.14
CA LYS A 349 12.98 -17.01 0.24
C LYS A 349 13.13 -18.44 0.76
N LYS A 350 13.42 -18.63 2.05
CA LYS A 350 13.48 -19.96 2.68
C LYS A 350 12.17 -20.74 2.53
N LEU A 351 11.03 -20.10 2.75
CA LEU A 351 9.71 -20.73 2.62
C LEU A 351 9.31 -20.97 1.16
N THR A 352 9.81 -20.16 0.23
CA THR A 352 9.56 -20.29 -1.21
C THR A 352 10.24 -21.55 -1.76
N VAL A 353 11.48 -21.82 -1.36
CA VAL A 353 12.23 -22.98 -1.87
C VAL A 353 11.93 -24.28 -1.13
N ALA A 354 11.34 -24.19 0.07
CA ALA A 354 10.85 -25.35 0.80
C ALA A 354 9.68 -26.00 0.04
N SER A 355 9.76 -27.32 -0.16
CA SER A 355 8.75 -28.08 -0.91
C SER A 355 7.33 -27.75 -0.43
N SER A 356 6.43 -27.47 -1.36
CA SER A 356 5.00 -27.47 -1.11
C SER A 356 4.56 -28.89 -0.76
N THR A 357 4.44 -29.20 0.52
CA THR A 357 3.69 -30.39 0.97
C THR A 357 2.20 -30.18 0.80
#